data_AF-A0A537N184-F1
#
_entry.id   AF-A0A537N184-F1
#
_cell.length_a   1.000
_cell.length_b   1.000
_cell.length_c   1.000
_cell.angle_alpha   90.00
_cell.angle_beta   90.00
_cell.angle_gamma   90.00
#
_symmetry.space_group_name_H-M   'P 1'
#
loop_
_entity.id
_entity.type
_entity.pdbx_description
1 polymer ?
#
loop_
_entity_poly.entity_id
_entity_poly.type
_entity_poly.pdbx_seq_one_letter_code
_entity_poly.pdbx_strand_id
1 'polypeptide(L)'
;MRRREFLGVLGSAAAWSLAAQAQQSAMPVIGYLSGATFEMMREYVAAFHRGLADAGFAEGRNIAIEYRWAEGHNDRLRALATDLVRRRVAIIVVGGSTPGALAAKAATETVPIVFLWVPIRWKLVSSRASHSPAATSRGLQTSTWSCSKNALS
;
A
#
# COMPACT_ATOMS: atom_id res chain seq x y z
N MET A 1 64.14 -12.01 9.99
CA MET A 1 63.16 -11.58 11.02
C MET A 1 61.92 -11.02 10.34
N ARG A 2 60.75 -11.24 10.94
CA ARG A 2 59.42 -11.40 10.32
C ARG A 2 58.80 -10.12 9.73
N ARG A 3 58.38 -10.19 8.46
CA ARG A 3 57.42 -9.29 7.77
C ARG A 3 56.15 -10.07 7.41
N ARG A 4 55.36 -10.53 8.38
CA ARG A 4 54.10 -11.26 8.12
C ARG A 4 53.07 -11.10 9.25
N GLU A 5 52.58 -9.90 9.44
CA GLU A 5 51.32 -9.67 10.18
C GLU A 5 50.68 -8.46 9.50
N PHE A 6 49.66 -8.64 8.65
CA PHE A 6 48.66 -7.60 8.33
C PHE A 6 47.62 -8.00 7.26
N LEU A 7 47.62 -9.24 6.73
CA LEU A 7 46.64 -9.66 5.70
C LEU A 7 45.63 -10.74 6.17
N GLY A 8 45.34 -10.80 7.47
CA GLY A 8 44.45 -11.83 8.03
C GLY A 8 42.98 -11.45 8.23
N VAL A 9 42.64 -10.15 8.32
CA VAL A 9 41.34 -9.73 8.89
C VAL A 9 40.35 -9.18 7.86
N LEU A 10 40.77 -8.91 6.62
CA LEU A 10 39.89 -8.37 5.57
C LEU A 10 39.14 -9.44 4.74
N GLY A 11 39.36 -10.73 5.02
CA GLY A 11 38.70 -11.83 4.30
C GLY A 11 37.34 -12.26 4.88
N SER A 12 37.05 -11.94 6.15
CA SER A 12 35.88 -12.46 6.86
C SER A 12 34.60 -11.62 6.66
N ALA A 13 34.73 -10.31 6.40
CA ALA A 13 33.57 -9.46 6.14
C ALA A 13 32.99 -9.64 4.72
N ALA A 14 33.85 -9.84 3.71
CA ALA A 14 33.41 -10.10 2.34
C ALA A 14 32.75 -11.48 2.20
N ALA A 15 33.23 -12.48 2.94
CA ALA A 15 32.62 -13.81 2.97
C ALA A 15 31.20 -13.79 3.55
N TRP A 16 30.91 -12.92 4.53
CA TRP A 16 29.58 -12.81 5.13
C TRP A 16 28.55 -12.20 4.17
N SER A 17 28.96 -11.20 3.38
CA SER A 17 28.09 -10.61 2.36
C SER A 17 27.77 -11.59 1.24
N LEU A 18 28.74 -12.38 0.78
CA LEU A 18 28.48 -13.41 -0.24
C LEU A 18 27.70 -14.61 0.32
N ALA A 19 27.96 -15.03 1.56
CA ALA A 19 27.21 -16.11 2.20
C ALA A 19 25.76 -15.70 2.51
N ALA A 20 25.52 -14.45 2.91
CA ALA A 20 24.17 -13.91 3.09
C ALA A 20 23.41 -13.79 1.76
N GLN A 21 24.07 -13.29 0.69
CA GLN A 21 23.47 -13.25 -0.65
C GLN A 21 23.18 -14.65 -1.20
N ALA A 22 24.07 -15.62 -0.96
CA ALA A 22 23.90 -17.00 -1.41
C ALA A 22 22.77 -17.73 -0.66
N GLN A 23 22.41 -17.27 0.55
CA GLN A 23 21.31 -17.83 1.33
C GLN A 23 19.94 -17.25 0.99
N GLN A 24 19.87 -16.22 0.12
CA GLN A 24 18.64 -15.53 -0.29
C GLN A 24 18.13 -15.93 -1.68
N SER A 25 18.49 -17.12 -2.20
CA SER A 25 17.96 -17.62 -3.48
C SER A 25 16.53 -18.17 -3.37
N ALA A 26 15.68 -17.56 -2.53
CA ALA A 26 14.24 -17.72 -2.59
C ALA A 26 13.65 -16.40 -3.09
N MET A 27 12.89 -16.47 -4.18
CA MET A 27 12.21 -15.32 -4.76
C MET A 27 11.35 -14.63 -3.69
N PRO A 28 11.65 -13.38 -3.28
CA PRO A 28 10.92 -12.72 -2.20
C PRO A 28 9.46 -12.53 -2.58
N VAL A 29 8.58 -12.77 -1.60
CA VAL A 29 7.12 -12.65 -1.78
C VAL A 29 6.64 -11.35 -1.17
N ILE A 30 5.95 -10.55 -1.96
CA ILE A 30 5.25 -9.34 -1.53
C ILE A 30 3.79 -9.72 -1.23
N GLY A 31 3.31 -9.43 -0.02
CA GLY A 31 1.88 -9.51 0.27
C GLY A 31 1.17 -8.21 -0.14
N TYR A 32 0.11 -8.29 -0.93
CA TYR A 32 -0.73 -7.13 -1.27
C TYR A 32 -2.09 -7.28 -0.58
N LEU A 33 -2.40 -6.40 0.37
CA LEU A 33 -3.66 -6.42 1.12
C LEU A 33 -4.52 -5.21 0.75
N SER A 34 -5.78 -5.44 0.39
CA SER A 34 -6.74 -4.35 0.16
C SER A 34 -8.14 -4.68 0.66
N GLY A 35 -8.79 -3.69 1.24
CA GLY A 35 -10.21 -3.74 1.61
C GLY A 35 -11.17 -3.64 0.41
N ALA A 36 -10.72 -3.07 -0.71
CA ALA A 36 -11.55 -2.85 -1.88
C ALA A 36 -11.66 -4.11 -2.75
N THR A 37 -12.45 -4.04 -3.84
CA THR A 37 -12.42 -5.06 -4.89
C THR A 37 -11.21 -4.85 -5.81
N PHE A 38 -10.82 -5.91 -6.51
CA PHE A 38 -9.77 -5.82 -7.52
C PHE A 38 -10.11 -4.81 -8.62
N GLU A 39 -11.37 -4.75 -9.05
CA GLU A 39 -11.84 -3.85 -10.11
C GLU A 39 -11.62 -2.39 -9.74
N MET A 40 -11.93 -2.01 -8.49
CA MET A 40 -11.73 -0.66 -7.99
C MET A 40 -10.25 -0.27 -7.93
N MET A 41 -9.37 -1.27 -7.73
CA MET A 41 -7.93 -1.06 -7.57
C MET A 41 -7.12 -1.37 -8.83
N ARG A 42 -7.74 -1.80 -9.93
CA ARG A 42 -7.08 -2.28 -11.14
C ARG A 42 -6.01 -1.33 -11.66
N GLU A 43 -6.34 -0.04 -11.76
CA GLU A 43 -5.39 0.99 -12.25
C GLU A 43 -4.22 1.19 -11.27
N TYR A 44 -4.49 1.12 -9.97
CA TYR A 44 -3.46 1.23 -8.94
C TYR A 44 -2.55 0.01 -8.88
N VAL A 45 -3.09 -1.20 -9.09
CA VAL A 45 -2.30 -2.43 -9.22
C VAL A 45 -1.42 -2.36 -10.47
N ALA A 46 -1.95 -1.89 -11.61
CA ALA A 46 -1.15 -1.67 -12.81
C ALA A 46 -0.02 -0.65 -12.58
N ALA A 47 -0.31 0.46 -11.89
CA ALA A 47 0.72 1.44 -11.51
C ALA A 47 1.76 0.87 -10.55
N PHE A 48 1.34 0.04 -9.60
CA PHE A 48 2.23 -0.67 -8.68
C PHE A 48 3.20 -1.59 -9.45
N HIS A 49 2.71 -2.38 -10.39
CA HIS A 49 3.57 -3.21 -11.25
C HIS A 49 4.54 -2.39 -12.09
N ARG A 50 4.10 -1.24 -12.64
CA ARG A 50 4.99 -0.33 -13.38
C ARG A 50 6.10 0.21 -12.48
N GLY A 51 5.77 0.70 -11.29
CA GLY A 51 6.77 1.18 -10.34
C GLY A 51 7.76 0.10 -9.92
N LEU A 52 7.30 -1.15 -9.75
CA LEU A 52 8.19 -2.28 -9.53
C LEU A 52 9.11 -2.54 -10.74
N ALA A 53 8.56 -2.53 -11.95
CA ALA A 53 9.31 -2.75 -13.18
C ALA A 53 10.38 -1.67 -13.40
N ASP A 54 10.05 -0.40 -13.14
CA ASP A 54 10.99 0.74 -13.22
C ASP A 54 12.14 0.59 -12.21
N ALA A 55 11.87 -0.05 -11.07
CA ALA A 55 12.88 -0.40 -10.07
C ALA A 55 13.61 -1.74 -10.37
N GLY A 56 13.34 -2.39 -11.50
CA GLY A 56 13.98 -3.65 -11.93
C GLY A 56 13.30 -4.93 -11.41
N PHE A 57 12.17 -4.83 -10.70
CA PHE A 57 11.42 -5.97 -10.18
C PHE A 57 10.26 -6.37 -11.10
N ALA A 58 10.10 -7.66 -11.35
CA ALA A 58 9.01 -8.23 -12.12
C ALA A 58 8.49 -9.50 -11.47
N GLU A 59 7.17 -9.58 -11.35
CA GLU A 59 6.46 -10.75 -10.81
C GLU A 59 6.77 -12.01 -11.62
N GLY A 60 7.04 -13.11 -10.94
CA GLY A 60 7.41 -14.41 -11.53
C GLY A 60 8.85 -14.47 -12.05
N ARG A 61 9.57 -13.35 -12.13
CA ARG A 61 10.99 -13.31 -12.53
C ARG A 61 11.92 -13.21 -11.33
N ASN A 62 11.69 -12.22 -10.47
CA ASN A 62 12.55 -11.96 -9.31
C ASN A 62 11.78 -11.57 -8.04
N ILE A 63 10.45 -11.47 -8.12
CA ILE A 63 9.55 -11.34 -6.97
C ILE A 63 8.28 -12.17 -7.23
N ALA A 64 7.56 -12.56 -6.18
CA ALA A 64 6.18 -13.04 -6.29
C ALA A 64 5.25 -12.08 -5.55
N ILE A 65 3.98 -12.00 -5.96
CA ILE A 65 2.97 -11.18 -5.27
C ILE A 65 1.79 -12.06 -4.85
N GLU A 66 1.47 -12.02 -3.56
CA GLU A 66 0.33 -12.72 -2.97
C GLU A 66 -0.78 -11.70 -2.68
N TYR A 67 -1.87 -11.79 -3.43
CA TYR A 67 -2.98 -10.85 -3.31
C TYR A 67 -4.03 -11.30 -2.30
N ARG A 68 -4.49 -10.36 -1.47
CA ARG A 68 -5.57 -10.55 -0.51
C ARG A 68 -6.57 -9.39 -0.64
N TRP A 69 -7.71 -9.71 -1.24
CA TRP A 69 -8.83 -8.79 -1.42
C TRP A 69 -9.91 -9.11 -0.40
N ALA A 70 -10.33 -8.10 0.37
CA ALA A 70 -11.45 -8.26 1.29
C ALA A 70 -12.81 -8.05 0.60
N GLU A 71 -12.81 -7.59 -0.66
CA GLU A 71 -14.03 -7.40 -1.47
C GLU A 71 -15.10 -6.56 -0.76
N GLY A 72 -14.67 -5.50 -0.06
CA GLY A 72 -15.55 -4.62 0.73
C GLY A 72 -15.84 -5.09 2.16
N HIS A 73 -15.44 -6.32 2.54
CA HIS A 73 -15.72 -6.93 3.84
C HIS A 73 -14.55 -6.68 4.81
N ASN A 74 -14.55 -5.51 5.45
CA ASN A 74 -13.45 -5.09 6.33
C ASN A 74 -13.19 -6.04 7.52
N ASP A 75 -14.20 -6.80 7.95
CA ASP A 75 -14.08 -7.83 8.99
C ASP A 75 -13.10 -8.95 8.62
N ARG A 76 -12.93 -9.23 7.31
CA ARG A 76 -11.99 -10.26 6.80
C ARG A 76 -10.54 -9.82 6.80
N LEU A 77 -10.27 -8.51 6.83
CA LEU A 77 -8.91 -7.96 6.66
C LEU A 77 -7.92 -8.49 7.68
N ARG A 78 -8.35 -8.72 8.92
CA ARG A 78 -7.48 -9.27 9.97
C ARG A 78 -7.03 -10.70 9.66
N ALA A 79 -7.96 -11.54 9.20
CA ALA A 79 -7.65 -12.91 8.82
C ALA A 79 -6.74 -12.94 7.59
N LEU A 80 -7.02 -12.11 6.59
CA LEU A 80 -6.22 -11.97 5.38
C LEU A 80 -4.79 -11.46 5.67
N ALA A 81 -4.63 -10.48 6.56
CA ALA A 81 -3.33 -10.02 7.02
C ALA A 81 -2.56 -11.12 7.76
N THR A 82 -3.24 -11.88 8.62
CA THR A 82 -2.65 -13.02 9.33
C THR A 82 -2.16 -14.11 8.37
N ASP A 83 -2.90 -14.37 7.28
CA ASP A 83 -2.49 -15.32 6.25
C ASP A 83 -1.19 -14.89 5.57
N LEU A 84 -1.04 -13.60 5.23
CA LEU A 84 0.21 -13.07 4.66
C LEU A 84 1.40 -13.25 5.61
N VAL A 85 1.22 -13.00 6.91
CA VAL A 85 2.25 -13.21 7.92
C VAL A 85 2.62 -14.70 8.04
N ARG A 86 1.62 -15.59 8.04
CA ARG A 86 1.84 -17.05 8.06
C ARG A 86 2.61 -17.55 6.84
N ARG A 87 2.37 -16.95 5.67
CA ARG A 87 3.12 -17.21 4.43
C ARG A 87 4.54 -16.65 4.43
N ARG A 88 4.92 -15.91 5.49
CA ARG A 88 6.25 -15.30 5.64
C ARG A 88 6.61 -14.40 4.47
N VAL A 89 5.66 -13.57 4.04
CA VAL A 89 5.95 -12.53 3.04
C VAL A 89 7.05 -11.59 3.55
N ALA A 90 7.88 -11.09 2.65
CA ALA A 90 8.99 -10.20 2.98
C ALA A 90 8.51 -8.78 3.33
N ILE A 91 7.38 -8.36 2.76
CA ILE A 91 6.77 -7.04 2.95
C ILE A 91 5.27 -7.13 2.71
N ILE A 92 4.49 -6.34 3.46
CA ILE A 92 3.05 -6.17 3.23
C ILE A 92 2.80 -4.78 2.65
N VAL A 93 2.28 -4.74 1.43
CA VAL A 93 1.78 -3.53 0.77
C VAL A 93 0.28 -3.45 1.01
N VAL A 94 -0.19 -2.32 1.53
CA VAL A 94 -1.60 -2.07 1.78
C VAL A 94 -2.13 -1.08 0.75
N GLY A 95 -3.05 -1.54 -0.10
CA GLY A 95 -3.70 -0.74 -1.13
C GLY A 95 -4.92 0.00 -0.58
N GLY A 96 -4.84 1.34 -0.47
CA GLY A 96 -6.00 2.23 -0.41
C GLY A 96 -7.02 1.98 0.71
N SER A 97 -6.62 1.36 1.82
CA SER A 97 -7.55 0.94 2.88
C SER A 97 -6.98 1.19 4.28
N THR A 98 -7.45 2.24 4.96
CA THR A 98 -7.10 2.49 6.37
C THR A 98 -7.41 1.28 7.27
N PRO A 99 -8.57 0.60 7.13
CA PRO A 99 -8.82 -0.64 7.87
C PRO A 99 -7.79 -1.75 7.56
N GLY A 100 -7.31 -1.81 6.32
CA GLY A 100 -6.27 -2.75 5.90
C GLY A 100 -4.92 -2.47 6.56
N ALA A 101 -4.56 -1.20 6.70
CA ALA A 101 -3.31 -0.78 7.36
C ALA A 101 -3.33 -1.15 8.85
N LEU A 102 -4.45 -0.89 9.52
CA LEU A 102 -4.65 -1.28 10.92
C LEU A 102 -4.64 -2.80 11.09
N ALA A 103 -5.26 -3.54 10.17
CA ALA A 103 -5.24 -5.00 10.19
C ALA A 103 -3.83 -5.58 9.99
N ALA A 104 -3.05 -5.04 9.05
CA ALA A 104 -1.66 -5.43 8.84
C ALA A 104 -0.81 -5.14 10.08
N LYS A 105 -0.93 -3.94 10.66
CA LYS A 105 -0.20 -3.56 11.89
C LYS A 105 -0.57 -4.46 13.08
N ALA A 106 -1.83 -4.87 13.19
CA ALA A 106 -2.26 -5.77 14.25
C ALA A 106 -1.77 -7.22 14.03
N ALA A 107 -1.49 -7.61 12.79
CA ALA A 107 -1.07 -8.97 12.45
C ALA A 107 0.45 -9.18 12.63
N THR A 108 1.25 -8.11 12.60
CA THR A 108 2.71 -8.23 12.70
C THR A 108 3.38 -6.94 13.15
N GLU A 109 4.42 -7.09 13.97
CA GLU A 109 5.34 -6.03 14.37
C GLU A 109 6.68 -6.10 13.63
N THR A 110 6.91 -7.18 12.87
CA THR A 110 8.23 -7.53 12.31
C THR A 110 8.26 -7.49 10.79
N VAL A 111 7.15 -7.79 10.11
CA VAL A 111 7.08 -7.68 8.65
C VAL A 111 6.87 -6.20 8.30
N PRO A 112 7.74 -5.60 7.46
CA PRO A 112 7.57 -4.20 7.05
C PRO A 112 6.22 -3.98 6.34
N ILE A 113 5.58 -2.85 6.64
CA ILE A 113 4.29 -2.46 6.07
C ILE A 113 4.46 -1.17 5.28
N VAL A 114 4.05 -1.16 4.01
CA VAL A 114 4.02 0.02 3.15
C VAL A 114 2.58 0.35 2.77
N PHE A 115 2.19 1.60 2.96
CA PHE A 115 0.84 2.07 2.65
C PHE A 115 0.81 2.87 1.36
N LEU A 116 -0.03 2.45 0.41
CA LEU A 116 -0.27 3.17 -0.83
C LEU A 116 -1.55 3.99 -0.69
N TRP A 117 -1.39 5.32 -0.64
CA TRP A 117 -2.53 6.23 -0.57
C TRP A 117 -3.17 6.38 -1.96
N VAL A 118 -4.44 6.00 -2.08
CA VAL A 118 -5.26 6.28 -3.26
C VAL A 118 -6.24 7.41 -2.89
N PRO A 119 -6.35 8.48 -3.69
CA PRO A 119 -7.37 9.48 -3.48
C PRO A 119 -8.74 8.85 -3.76
N ILE A 120 -9.56 8.66 -2.72
CA ILE A 120 -10.90 8.07 -2.88
C ILE A 120 -11.78 9.07 -3.63
N ARG A 121 -12.11 8.79 -4.89
CA ARG A 121 -13.22 9.44 -5.59
C ARG A 121 -14.54 8.86 -5.06
N TRP A 122 -15.05 9.41 -3.96
CA TRP A 122 -16.44 9.18 -3.59
C TRP A 122 -17.32 9.81 -4.67
N LYS A 123 -17.93 8.99 -5.54
CA LYS A 123 -19.14 9.43 -6.25
C LYS A 123 -20.23 9.56 -5.19
N LEU A 124 -20.33 10.74 -4.59
CA LEU A 124 -21.51 11.16 -3.85
C LEU A 124 -22.67 11.17 -4.85
N VAL A 125 -23.41 10.06 -4.94
CA VAL A 125 -24.73 10.08 -5.55
C VAL A 125 -25.58 10.92 -4.60
N SER A 126 -25.89 12.14 -5.02
CA SER A 126 -26.88 12.96 -4.33
C SER A 126 -28.23 12.30 -4.56
N SER A 127 -28.66 11.45 -3.62
CA SER A 127 -30.05 11.03 -3.50
C SER A 127 -30.87 12.27 -3.20
N ARG A 128 -31.44 12.89 -4.24
CA ARG A 128 -32.46 13.92 -4.07
C ARG A 128 -33.78 13.20 -3.94
N ALA A 129 -34.17 12.93 -2.69
CA ALA A 129 -35.54 12.55 -2.40
C ALA A 129 -36.48 13.63 -2.95
N SER A 130 -37.29 13.27 -3.95
CA SER A 130 -38.41 14.08 -4.41
C SER A 130 -39.50 14.02 -3.34
N HIS A 131 -39.51 14.98 -2.43
CA HIS A 131 -40.68 15.29 -1.62
C HIS A 131 -40.89 16.81 -1.65
N SER A 132 -41.79 17.25 -2.52
CA SER A 132 -42.49 18.52 -2.34
C SER A 132 -43.28 18.46 -1.04
N PRO A 133 -43.27 19.54 -0.25
CA PRO A 133 -44.52 20.26 -0.07
C PRO A 133 -44.33 21.76 -0.28
N ALA A 134 -45.35 22.36 -0.89
CA ALA A 134 -45.48 23.79 -1.10
C ALA A 134 -45.45 24.55 0.24
N ALA A 135 -44.60 25.57 0.31
CA ALA A 135 -44.76 26.68 1.26
C ALA A 135 -44.20 27.95 0.61
N THR A 136 -45.10 28.70 -0.02
CA THR A 136 -44.88 30.06 -0.51
C THR A 136 -44.79 31.01 0.68
N SER A 137 -43.67 31.72 0.83
CA SER A 137 -43.66 33.20 0.88
C SER A 137 -42.24 33.78 1.03
N ARG A 138 -41.80 34.45 -0.05
CA ARG A 138 -41.34 35.85 -0.07
C ARG A 138 -40.19 36.26 0.88
N GLY A 139 -39.01 36.44 0.31
CA GLY A 139 -37.89 37.18 0.94
C GLY A 139 -36.59 37.05 0.15
N LEU A 140 -36.49 37.76 -0.98
CA LEU A 140 -35.25 37.92 -1.74
C LEU A 140 -34.23 38.69 -0.90
N GLN A 141 -33.10 38.06 -0.56
CA GLN A 141 -31.85 38.77 -0.37
C GLN A 141 -30.69 37.90 -0.90
N THR A 142 -30.23 38.27 -2.09
CA THR A 142 -29.04 37.73 -2.74
C THR A 142 -27.80 38.34 -2.09
N SER A 143 -27.10 37.57 -1.24
CA SER A 143 -25.72 37.88 -0.87
C SER A 143 -24.78 37.00 -1.68
N THR A 144 -24.30 37.57 -2.78
CA THR A 144 -23.19 37.08 -3.61
C THR A 144 -21.94 36.98 -2.73
N TRP A 145 -21.51 35.79 -2.36
CA TRP A 145 -20.22 35.58 -1.72
C TRP A 145 -19.13 35.48 -2.79
N SER A 146 -18.27 36.50 -2.80
CA SER A 146 -17.12 36.67 -3.67
C SER A 146 -16.02 35.66 -3.35
N CYS A 147 -15.47 35.06 -4.41
CA CYS A 147 -14.31 34.18 -4.39
C CYS A 147 -13.04 35.00 -4.11
N SER A 148 -12.37 34.76 -2.98
CA SER A 148 -11.00 35.24 -2.78
C SER A 148 -10.03 34.10 -3.06
N LYS A 149 -9.38 34.19 -4.23
CA LYS A 149 -8.13 33.49 -4.56
C LYS A 149 -6.96 34.35 -4.10
N ASN A 150 -5.90 33.66 -3.69
CA ASN A 150 -4.50 34.10 -3.70
C ASN A 150 -4.11 35.23 -2.73
N ALA A 151 -3.41 34.82 -1.67
CA ALA A 151 -2.25 35.56 -1.19
C ALA A 151 -1.07 34.58 -1.12
N LEU A 152 -0.30 34.53 -2.21
CA LEU A 152 1.12 34.19 -2.20
C LEU A 152 1.82 35.45 -2.72
N SER A 153 2.52 36.14 -1.82
CA SER A 153 3.82 36.80 -2.04
C SER A 153 4.26 37.50 -0.77
#